data_AF-A0A8S9S7V9-F1
#
_entry.id   AF-A0A8S9S7V9-F1
#
_cell.length_a   1.000
_cell.length_b   1.000
_cell.length_c   1.000
_cell.angle_alpha   90.00
_cell.angle_beta   90.00
_cell.angle_gamma   90.00
#
_symmetry.space_group_name_H-M   'P 1'
#
loop_
_entity.id
_entity.type
_entity.pdbx_description
1 polymer ?
#
loop_
_entity_poly.entity_id
_entity_poly.type
_entity_poly.pdbx_seq_one_letter_code
_entity_poly.pdbx_strand_id
1 'polypeptide(L)'
;MCQDNHHVGLLGGFGPYPTLFLTEKGFYEFWNWFDSESWYPLGRIIGGTLYPGLMVTAAVVAYFFGKEIWTQELALSLLLSSLFSLATSLAPLITRPLPFSLFC
;
A
#
# COMPACT_ATOMS: atom_id res chain seq x y z
N MET A 1 23.34 -0.36 -7.29
CA MET A 1 22.52 -1.44 -7.87
C MET A 1 21.39 -0.79 -8.66
N CYS A 2 21.60 -0.52 -9.94
CA CYS A 2 20.53 -0.14 -10.86
C CYS A 2 20.02 -1.45 -11.46
N GLN A 3 18.75 -1.79 -11.23
CA GLN A 3 18.14 -2.96 -11.85
C GLN A 3 17.88 -2.57 -13.32
N ASP A 4 18.74 -3.04 -14.22
CA ASP A 4 18.62 -2.78 -15.65
C ASP A 4 17.36 -3.48 -16.21
N ASN A 5 16.24 -2.76 -16.23
CA ASN A 5 14.95 -3.23 -16.72
C ASN A 5 14.89 -3.32 -18.28
N HIS A 6 16.00 -3.64 -18.94
CA HIS A 6 16.09 -3.73 -20.41
C HIS A 6 15.26 -4.88 -21.03
N HIS A 7 14.60 -5.72 -20.22
CA HIS A 7 13.80 -6.86 -20.70
C HIS A 7 12.28 -6.66 -20.63
N VAL A 8 11.77 -5.53 -20.12
CA VAL A 8 10.31 -5.27 -20.02
C VAL A 8 9.76 -4.29 -21.06
N GLY A 9 10.61 -3.74 -21.94
CA GLY A 9 10.24 -2.78 -22.99
C GLY A 9 9.45 -3.34 -24.19
N LEU A 10 8.95 -4.57 -24.15
CA LEU A 10 8.23 -5.17 -25.30
C LEU A 10 6.71 -4.98 -25.26
N LEU A 11 6.15 -4.43 -24.19
CA LEU A 11 4.72 -4.13 -24.07
C LEU A 11 4.50 -2.69 -23.56
N GLY A 12 4.64 -1.72 -24.47
CA GLY A 12 4.02 -0.39 -24.34
C GLY A 12 4.48 0.50 -23.19
N GLY A 13 5.71 1.01 -23.24
CA GLY A 13 6.13 2.34 -22.73
C GLY A 13 5.78 2.79 -21.30
N PHE A 14 5.24 1.92 -20.45
CA PHE A 14 4.84 2.20 -19.08
C PHE A 14 5.23 1.01 -18.22
N GLY A 15 6.14 1.22 -17.28
CA GLY A 15 6.64 0.20 -16.37
C GLY A 15 5.55 -0.49 -15.53
N PRO A 16 5.89 -1.60 -14.84
CA PRO A 16 4.94 -2.36 -14.05
C PRO A 16 4.32 -1.53 -12.91
N TYR A 17 3.04 -1.76 -12.62
CA TYR A 17 2.38 -1.10 -11.49
C TYR A 17 3.05 -1.42 -10.15
N PRO A 18 3.10 -0.48 -9.19
CA PRO A 18 3.77 -0.68 -7.90
C PRO A 18 3.30 -1.90 -7.11
N THR A 19 2.00 -2.23 -7.18
CA THR A 19 1.40 -3.39 -6.51
C THR A 19 1.83 -4.72 -7.15
N LEU A 20 1.95 -4.75 -8.48
CA LEU A 20 2.46 -5.91 -9.21
C LEU A 20 3.95 -6.10 -8.91
N PHE A 21 4.74 -5.03 -8.99
CA PHE A 21 6.17 -5.09 -8.67
C PHE A 21 6.42 -5.56 -7.22
N LEU A 22 5.61 -5.08 -6.26
CA LEU A 22 5.69 -5.52 -4.87
C LEU A 22 5.37 -7.01 -4.71
N THR A 23 4.41 -7.54 -5.47
CA THR A 23 4.02 -8.95 -5.42
C THR A 23 5.09 -9.86 -6.05
N GLU A 24 5.76 -9.40 -7.10
CA GLU A 24 6.76 -10.18 -7.85
C GLU A 24 8.17 -10.13 -7.23
N LYS A 25 8.61 -8.96 -6.78
CA LYS A 25 9.99 -8.73 -6.29
C LYS A 25 10.09 -8.67 -4.77
N GLY A 26 8.96 -8.54 -4.08
CA GLY A 26 8.90 -8.43 -2.63
C GLY A 26 9.23 -7.03 -2.10
N PHE A 27 9.05 -6.85 -0.79
CA PHE A 27 9.10 -5.55 -0.13
C PHE A 27 10.48 -4.88 -0.16
N TYR A 28 11.55 -5.65 -0.03
CA TYR A 28 12.92 -5.11 0.07
C TYR A 28 13.42 -4.53 -1.26
N GLU A 29 13.13 -5.20 -2.39
CA GLU A 29 13.42 -4.67 -3.72
C GLU A 29 12.49 -3.51 -4.06
N PHE A 30 11.22 -3.57 -3.66
CA PHE A 30 10.27 -2.46 -3.84
C PHE A 30 10.73 -1.17 -3.14
N TRP A 31 11.25 -1.27 -1.91
CA TRP A 31 11.72 -0.08 -1.17
C TRP A 31 12.91 0.61 -1.83
N ASN A 32 13.77 -0.14 -2.50
CA ASN A 32 14.94 0.38 -3.19
C ASN A 32 14.69 0.61 -4.70
N TRP A 33 13.44 0.49 -5.14
CA TRP A 33 13.09 0.58 -6.55
C TRP A 33 13.12 2.02 -7.06
N PHE A 34 13.88 2.20 -8.15
CA PHE A 34 13.94 3.44 -8.94
C PHE A 34 13.29 3.20 -10.30
N ASP A 35 12.29 4.00 -10.62
CA ASP A 35 11.63 3.97 -11.91
C ASP A 35 12.17 5.12 -12.79
N SER A 36 12.95 4.73 -13.79
CA SER A 36 13.53 5.64 -14.78
C SER A 36 12.56 6.05 -15.89
N GLU A 37 11.44 5.34 -16.05
CA GLU A 37 10.43 5.64 -17.08
C GLU A 37 9.47 6.74 -16.61
N SER A 38 9.19 6.79 -15.31
CA SER A 38 8.46 7.90 -14.70
C SER A 38 9.29 9.19 -14.71
N TRP A 39 8.72 10.29 -15.24
CA TRP A 39 9.32 11.64 -15.21
C TRP A 39 10.67 11.76 -15.95
N TYR A 40 10.72 11.40 -17.22
CA TYR A 40 11.90 11.66 -18.05
C TYR A 40 12.24 13.16 -18.10
N PRO A 41 13.50 13.61 -17.88
CA PRO A 41 14.74 12.83 -17.71
C PRO A 41 15.18 12.57 -16.24
N LEU A 42 14.38 12.91 -15.24
CA LEU A 42 14.77 12.91 -13.81
C LEU A 42 14.59 11.55 -13.12
N GLY A 43 13.63 10.73 -13.55
CA GLY A 43 13.29 9.48 -12.86
C GLY A 43 12.63 9.72 -11.48
N ARG A 44 12.04 8.68 -10.89
CA ARG A 44 11.40 8.77 -9.56
C ARG A 44 11.77 7.59 -8.67
N ILE A 45 12.18 7.90 -7.43
CA ILE A 45 12.37 6.91 -6.36
C ILE A 45 10.99 6.56 -5.79
N ILE A 46 10.57 5.31 -5.92
CA ILE A 46 9.21 4.88 -5.58
C ILE A 46 9.08 4.55 -4.08
N GLY A 47 10.10 3.94 -3.48
CA GLY A 47 10.05 3.52 -2.08
C GLY A 47 9.77 4.64 -1.06
N GLY A 48 10.12 5.90 -1.39
CA GLY A 48 9.91 7.05 -0.49
C GLY A 48 8.76 8.00 -0.88
N THR A 49 8.18 7.86 -2.07
CA THR A 49 7.16 8.80 -2.60
C THR A 49 5.76 8.21 -2.63
N LEU A 50 5.65 6.89 -2.58
CA LEU A 50 4.39 6.16 -2.50
C LEU A 50 4.10 5.78 -1.04
N TYR A 51 2.82 5.58 -0.71
CA TYR A 51 2.41 5.11 0.62
C TYR A 51 2.45 3.57 0.65
N PRO A 52 3.58 2.93 1.02
CA PRO A 52 3.74 1.48 0.91
C PRO A 52 2.68 0.72 1.71
N GLY A 53 2.13 1.33 2.77
CA GLY A 53 1.04 0.74 3.56
C GLY A 53 -0.17 0.34 2.71
N LEU A 54 -0.52 1.12 1.68
CA LEU A 54 -1.63 0.78 0.79
C LEU A 54 -1.29 -0.46 -0.05
N MET A 55 -0.10 -0.49 -0.67
CA MET A 55 0.35 -1.59 -1.52
C MET A 55 0.55 -2.88 -0.73
N VAL A 56 1.08 -2.79 0.49
CA VAL A 56 1.26 -3.94 1.39
C VAL A 56 -0.09 -4.47 1.86
N THR A 57 -1.03 -3.59 2.22
CA THR A 57 -2.37 -4.03 2.61
C THR A 57 -3.07 -4.73 1.46
N ALA A 58 -2.95 -4.20 0.23
CA ALA A 58 -3.49 -4.85 -0.97
C ALA A 58 -2.85 -6.22 -1.21
N ALA A 59 -1.53 -6.35 -1.08
CA ALA A 59 -0.82 -7.63 -1.22
C ALA A 59 -1.24 -8.66 -0.16
N VAL A 60 -1.41 -8.22 1.10
CA VAL A 60 -1.84 -9.09 2.21
C VAL A 60 -3.27 -9.57 2.01
N VAL A 61 -4.19 -8.68 1.64
CA VAL A 61 -5.57 -9.06 1.35
C VAL A 61 -5.64 -10.02 0.16
N ALA A 62 -4.88 -9.78 -0.90
CA ALA A 62 -4.82 -10.66 -2.06
C ALA A 62 -4.28 -12.06 -1.70
N TYR A 63 -3.36 -12.14 -0.73
CA TYR A 63 -2.85 -13.41 -0.21
C TYR A 63 -3.93 -14.18 0.57
N PHE A 64 -4.73 -13.49 1.41
CA PHE A 64 -5.75 -14.13 2.25
C PHE A 64 -7.04 -14.48 1.51
N PHE A 65 -7.49 -13.65 0.56
CA PHE A 65 -8.77 -13.82 -0.13
C PHE A 65 -8.63 -14.44 -1.54
N GLY A 66 -7.41 -14.76 -1.96
CA GLY A 66 -7.14 -15.32 -3.28
C GLY A 66 -7.26 -14.29 -4.42
N LYS A 67 -6.64 -14.60 -5.57
CA LYS A 67 -6.57 -13.74 -6.77
C LYS A 67 -7.93 -13.43 -7.43
N GLU A 68 -9.05 -13.73 -6.80
CA GLU A 68 -10.38 -13.47 -7.37
C GLU A 68 -10.94 -12.09 -6.97
N ILE A 69 -10.38 -11.47 -5.93
CA ILE A 69 -10.86 -10.19 -5.38
C ILE A 69 -10.35 -8.94 -6.12
N TRP A 70 -9.43 -9.05 -7.08
CA TRP A 70 -8.81 -7.91 -7.79
C TRP A 70 -9.81 -7.03 -8.58
N THR A 71 -11.08 -7.42 -8.67
CA THR A 71 -12.14 -6.60 -9.30
C THR A 71 -12.76 -5.56 -8.34
N GLN A 72 -12.37 -5.52 -7.06
CA GLN A 72 -13.01 -4.69 -6.03
C GLN A 72 -12.04 -3.78 -5.26
N GLU A 73 -11.16 -3.03 -5.95
CA GLU A 73 -10.36 -1.94 -5.34
C GLU A 73 -11.25 -0.93 -4.56
N LEU A 74 -12.49 -0.75 -5.02
CA LEU A 74 -13.49 0.10 -4.36
C LEU A 74 -14.04 -0.52 -3.05
N ALA A 75 -14.27 -1.83 -2.98
CA ALA A 75 -14.79 -2.45 -1.76
C ALA A 75 -13.76 -2.43 -0.64
N LEU A 76 -12.48 -2.61 -0.95
CA LEU A 76 -11.41 -2.55 0.05
C LEU A 76 -11.29 -1.15 0.64
N SER A 77 -11.29 -0.09 -0.15
CA SER A 77 -11.27 1.29 0.37
C SER A 77 -12.50 1.63 1.23
N LEU A 78 -13.69 1.14 0.87
CA LEU A 78 -14.92 1.27 1.67
C LEU A 78 -14.87 0.47 2.98
N LEU A 79 -14.25 -0.70 2.98
CA LEU A 79 -14.10 -1.55 4.16
C LEU A 79 -13.02 -1.00 5.11
N LEU A 80 -11.89 -0.56 4.56
CA LEU A 80 -10.81 0.12 5.30
C LEU A 80 -11.29 1.41 5.96
N SER A 81 -12.06 2.24 5.25
CA SER A 81 -12.64 3.46 5.83
C SER A 81 -13.66 3.16 6.94
N SER A 82 -14.50 2.14 6.77
CA SER A 82 -15.46 1.71 7.80
C SER A 82 -14.76 1.17 9.06
N LEU A 83 -13.68 0.40 8.90
CA LEU A 83 -12.86 -0.11 10.00
C LEU A 83 -12.09 1.02 10.71
N PHE A 84 -11.54 1.97 9.96
CA PHE A 84 -10.85 3.13 10.54
C PHE A 84 -11.81 4.01 11.35
N SER A 85 -13.04 4.18 10.85
CA SER A 85 -14.11 4.88 11.58
C SER A 85 -14.50 4.14 12.86
N LEU A 86 -14.65 2.81 12.81
CA LEU A 86 -14.91 1.98 13.98
C LEU A 86 -13.78 2.06 15.01
N ALA A 87 -12.52 1.99 14.57
CA ALA A 87 -11.35 2.11 15.43
C ALA A 87 -11.29 3.50 16.11
N THR A 88 -11.60 4.57 15.37
CA THR A 88 -11.65 5.94 15.90
C THR A 88 -12.77 6.11 16.92
N SER A 89 -13.92 5.46 16.71
CA SER A 89 -15.04 5.44 17.66
C SER A 89 -14.72 4.69 18.97
N LEU A 90 -13.90 3.63 18.89
CA LEU A 90 -13.45 2.85 20.06
C LEU A 90 -12.23 3.43 20.77
N ALA A 91 -11.39 4.21 20.09
CA ALA A 91 -10.24 4.90 20.68
C ALA A 91 -10.57 5.67 21.97
N PRO A 92 -11.65 6.48 22.05
CA PRO A 92 -11.98 7.18 23.28
C PRO A 92 -12.35 6.21 24.41
N LEU A 93 -12.81 4.99 24.14
CA LEU A 93 -13.11 3.98 25.18
C LEU A 93 -11.84 3.53 25.91
N ILE A 94 -10.72 3.42 25.17
CA ILE A 94 -9.42 3.01 25.70
C ILE A 94 -8.76 4.15 26.48
N THR A 95 -8.96 5.39 26.04
CA THR A 95 -8.38 6.58 26.68
C THR A 95 -9.34 7.27 27.65
N ARG A 96 -10.51 6.69 27.97
CA ARG A 96 -11.41 7.32 28.97
C ARG A 96 -10.64 7.41 30.27
N PRO A 97 -10.35 8.62 30.79
CA PRO A 97 -10.07 8.71 32.22
C PRO A 97 -11.32 8.17 32.92
N LEU A 98 -11.13 7.25 33.87
CA LEU A 98 -12.19 6.80 34.76
C LEU A 98 -12.94 8.04 35.26
N PRO A 99 -14.29 8.02 35.28
CA PRO A 99 -15.05 9.20 35.66
C PRO A 99 -14.52 9.72 36.99
N PHE A 100 -14.18 11.01 37.02
CA PHE A 100 -13.80 11.78 38.20
C PHE A 100 -14.95 11.90 39.22
N SER A 101 -15.90 10.95 39.25
CA SER A 101 -17.04 10.88 40.16
C SER A 101 -16.95 9.72 41.17
N LEU A 102 -15.83 8.98 41.21
CA LEU A 102 -15.54 7.94 42.22
C LEU A 102 -14.42 8.34 43.19
N PHE A 103 -14.00 9.61 43.17
CA PHE A 103 -12.99 10.20 44.08
C PHE A 103 -13.56 11.33 44.95
N CYS A 104 -14.88 11.28 45.23
CA CYS A 104 -15.53 12.05 46.28
C CYS A 104 -16.35 11.07 47.13
#